data_AF-A0A6G1T0W5-F1
#
_entry.id   AF-A0A6G1T0W5-F1
#
_cell.length_a   1.000
_cell.length_b   1.000
_cell.length_c   1.000
_cell.angle_alpha   90.00
_cell.angle_beta   90.00
_cell.angle_gamma   90.00
#
_symmetry.space_group_name_H-M   'P 1'
#
loop_
_entity.id
_entity.type
_entity.pdbx_description
1 polymer ?
#
loop_
_entity_poly.entity_id
_entity_poly.type
_entity_poly.pdbx_seq_one_letter_code
_entity_poly.pdbx_strand_id
1 'polypeptide(L)'
;MRATTTPQYLVRMIRRAPPPVSEVVSGSTPVVSFGDLERARVATLGINPSAREFLDGGQLLSGQSRRLATLPSLGTNDTASFSDEQVAAVLDDCYAYFDPDRNPYRRWFDPLDEILRSVSVSYYDRTACHLDLVQWATEPVWGQIASPQSRRMLLDDGVPHLRAQLKHGGVALVLLNGRQVLEHVQSEGLASLERNGSLTEGAKSCALYSGWSGPTRVLGWSTNLQSSFGVTRAFRQRLAGWVKEMGAMMSGNIDIEPGGHIARGTTVRSKPELVHLLDRWLEQSDAPTVGDVGAFGGSACVRVELGEHTVVLNADTRRQAVEEYLRDARSRGAGASWVVVANRRGRLNKVNFRDDGADTPGWYCYLTKDAAVECQL
;
A
#
# COMPACT_ATOMS: atom_id res chain seq x y z
N MET A 1 13.54 -25.71 4.01
CA MET A 1 14.44 -24.95 3.11
C MET A 1 13.58 -24.10 2.18
N ARG A 2 13.46 -22.79 2.42
CA ARG A 2 13.03 -21.86 1.36
C ARG A 2 14.30 -21.19 0.84
N ALA A 3 14.69 -21.56 -0.37
CA ALA A 3 15.66 -20.80 -1.16
C ALA A 3 14.91 -19.70 -1.89
N THR A 4 14.41 -18.70 -1.16
CA THR A 4 14.02 -17.42 -1.73
C THR A 4 15.13 -16.45 -1.39
N THR A 5 15.85 -16.00 -2.41
CA THR A 5 16.89 -14.98 -2.27
C THR A 5 16.26 -13.73 -1.67
N THR A 6 16.74 -13.28 -0.51
CA THR A 6 16.21 -12.08 0.16
C THR A 6 16.23 -10.89 -0.81
N PRO A 7 15.09 -10.18 -0.99
CA PRO A 7 15.05 -9.02 -1.88
C PRO A 7 16.16 -8.00 -1.60
N GLN A 8 16.90 -7.61 -2.64
CA GLN A 8 18.06 -6.72 -2.52
C GLN A 8 17.74 -5.36 -1.89
N TYR A 9 16.50 -4.87 -1.98
CA TYR A 9 16.12 -3.62 -1.32
C TYR A 9 16.00 -3.75 0.21
N LEU A 10 15.67 -4.95 0.73
CA LEU A 10 15.68 -5.26 2.17
C LEU A 10 17.12 -5.37 2.65
N VAL A 11 17.95 -6.15 1.95
CA VAL A 11 19.38 -6.31 2.27
C VAL A 11 20.08 -4.95 2.33
N ARG A 12 19.85 -4.08 1.34
CA ARG A 12 20.44 -2.73 1.30
C ARG A 12 19.98 -1.83 2.44
N MET A 13 18.76 -1.99 2.93
CA MET A 13 18.27 -1.20 4.07
C MET A 13 18.88 -1.72 5.38
N ILE A 14 18.90 -3.04 5.55
CA ILE A 14 19.43 -3.68 6.76
C ILE A 14 20.93 -3.42 6.91
N ARG A 15 21.68 -3.43 5.80
CA ARG A 15 23.12 -3.08 5.76
C ARG A 15 23.39 -1.58 5.75
N ARG A 16 22.37 -0.72 5.86
CA ARG A 16 22.62 0.73 5.79
C ARG A 16 23.11 1.24 7.14
N ALA A 17 24.16 2.07 7.12
CA ALA A 17 24.51 2.86 8.29
C ALA A 17 23.37 3.84 8.63
N PRO A 18 23.08 4.10 9.92
CA PRO A 18 22.05 5.07 10.28
C PRO A 18 22.43 6.47 9.75
N PRO A 19 21.45 7.31 9.38
CA PRO A 19 21.70 8.71 9.10
C PRO A 19 22.48 9.36 10.24
N PRO A 20 23.45 10.25 9.97
CA PRO A 20 24.33 10.82 10.99
C PRO A 20 23.63 11.90 11.81
N VAL A 21 22.60 11.49 12.56
CA VAL A 21 21.76 12.32 13.43
C VAL A 21 21.75 11.67 14.82
N SER A 22 21.77 12.49 15.88
CA SER A 22 21.90 11.96 17.25
C SER A 22 20.62 11.35 17.79
N GLU A 23 19.50 11.55 17.10
CA GLU A 23 18.18 11.07 17.52
C GLU A 23 17.98 9.57 17.24
N VAL A 24 18.81 8.92 16.42
CA VAL A 24 18.71 7.46 16.21
C VAL A 24 19.16 6.73 17.48
N VAL A 25 18.39 5.74 17.91
CA VAL A 25 18.70 4.93 19.09
C VAL A 25 20.00 4.16 18.86
N SER A 26 21.02 4.46 19.66
CA SER A 26 22.31 3.78 19.60
C SER A 26 22.17 2.27 19.84
N GLY A 27 22.83 1.46 19.01
CA GLY A 27 22.77 0.00 19.09
C GLY A 27 21.53 -0.65 18.47
N SER A 28 20.57 0.13 17.97
CA SER A 28 19.40 -0.39 17.23
C SER A 28 19.76 -0.82 15.81
N THR A 29 18.95 -1.69 15.23
CA THR A 29 18.96 -2.02 13.80
C THR A 29 17.79 -1.33 13.09
N PRO A 30 17.84 -1.13 11.76
CA PRO A 30 16.67 -0.64 11.05
C PRO A 30 15.55 -1.68 11.11
N VAL A 31 14.32 -1.21 11.23
CA VAL A 31 13.11 -2.03 11.24
C VAL A 31 12.47 -1.96 9.87
N VAL A 32 12.65 -3.01 9.07
CA VAL A 32 12.06 -3.06 7.73
C VAL A 32 10.55 -3.27 7.79
N SER A 33 10.06 -4.07 8.73
CA SER A 33 8.63 -4.22 9.00
C SER A 33 8.42 -4.73 10.43
N PHE A 34 7.22 -4.53 10.97
CA PHE A 34 6.74 -5.34 12.07
C PHE A 34 5.75 -6.35 11.49
N GLY A 35 6.12 -7.64 11.53
CA GLY A 35 5.36 -8.72 10.90
C GLY A 35 5.86 -9.08 9.50
N ASP A 36 5.39 -10.24 9.03
CA ASP A 36 5.82 -10.91 7.81
C ASP A 36 5.31 -10.19 6.55
N LEU A 37 6.20 -9.44 5.90
CA LEU A 37 5.87 -8.65 4.71
C LEU A 37 5.55 -9.54 3.49
N GLU A 38 6.04 -10.78 3.43
CA GLU A 38 5.77 -11.69 2.32
C GLU A 38 4.35 -12.24 2.36
N ARG A 39 3.78 -12.37 3.57
CA ARG A 39 2.41 -12.87 3.79
C ARG A 39 1.38 -11.75 3.96
N ALA A 40 1.82 -10.56 4.34
CA ALA A 40 0.93 -9.44 4.58
C ALA A 40 0.19 -9.02 3.31
N ARG A 41 -1.14 -8.95 3.41
CA ARG A 41 -2.04 -8.40 2.38
C ARG A 41 -2.42 -6.96 2.68
N VAL A 42 -2.38 -6.58 3.95
CA VAL A 42 -2.71 -5.24 4.44
C VAL A 42 -1.56 -4.75 5.31
N ALA A 43 -1.11 -3.52 5.08
CA ALA A 43 -0.17 -2.86 5.97
C ALA A 43 -0.87 -1.72 6.73
N THR A 44 -0.43 -1.45 7.95
CA THR A 44 -0.63 -0.13 8.55
C THR A 44 0.66 0.67 8.42
N LEU A 45 0.55 2.00 8.35
CA LEU A 45 1.71 2.89 8.20
C LEU A 45 1.85 3.83 9.40
N GLY A 46 3.05 3.82 9.99
CA GLY A 46 3.52 4.74 11.02
C GLY A 46 4.55 5.73 10.48
N ILE A 47 5.14 6.49 11.39
CA ILE A 47 6.23 7.42 11.04
C ILE A 47 7.57 6.74 11.21
N ASN A 48 7.84 6.25 12.42
CA ASN A 48 9.07 5.55 12.76
C ASN A 48 8.89 4.64 13.98
N PRO A 49 9.76 3.62 14.15
CA PRO A 49 9.80 2.81 15.35
C PRO A 49 10.04 3.66 16.61
N SER A 50 9.38 3.30 17.72
CA SER A 50 9.65 3.93 19.00
C SER A 50 10.99 3.45 19.58
N ALA A 51 11.68 4.31 20.33
CA ALA A 51 12.80 3.88 21.16
C ALA A 51 12.44 2.71 22.10
N ARG A 52 11.17 2.61 22.52
CA ARG A 52 10.68 1.49 23.35
C ARG A 52 10.74 0.13 22.67
N GLU A 53 10.94 0.07 21.36
CA GLU A 53 11.18 -1.20 20.66
C GLU A 53 12.55 -1.80 20.99
N PHE A 54 13.48 -0.94 21.40
CA PHE A 54 14.87 -1.30 21.69
C PHE A 54 15.26 -1.01 23.13
N LEU A 55 14.61 -0.07 23.82
CA LEU A 55 15.00 0.42 25.14
C LEU A 55 13.93 0.19 26.21
N ASP A 56 14.40 -0.11 27.42
CA ASP A 56 13.64 0.05 28.67
C ASP A 56 14.52 0.79 29.69
N GLY A 57 14.01 1.88 30.25
CA GLY A 57 14.79 2.75 31.14
C GLY A 57 16.10 3.29 30.53
N GLY A 58 16.18 3.44 29.21
CA GLY A 58 17.38 3.87 28.48
C GLY A 58 18.42 2.77 28.24
N GLN A 59 18.13 1.53 28.64
CA GLN A 59 18.98 0.36 28.41
C GLN A 59 18.44 -0.51 27.28
N LEU A 60 19.32 -1.09 26.47
CA LEU A 60 18.91 -2.01 25.41
C LEU A 60 18.21 -3.25 25.98
N LEU A 61 17.06 -3.58 25.42
CA LEU A 61 16.33 -4.81 25.67
C LEU A 61 17.20 -6.01 25.22
N SER A 62 17.22 -7.04 26.06
CA SER A 62 18.03 -8.26 25.84
C SER A 62 17.24 -9.51 26.25
N GLY A 63 17.77 -10.69 25.88
CA GLY A 63 17.15 -11.97 26.19
C GLY A 63 15.70 -12.05 25.68
N GLN A 64 14.80 -12.53 26.54
CA GLN A 64 13.36 -12.66 26.22
C GLN A 64 12.60 -11.33 26.16
N SER A 65 13.16 -10.25 26.73
CA SER A 65 12.56 -8.92 26.66
C SER A 65 12.84 -8.24 25.32
N ARG A 66 13.88 -8.67 24.59
CA ARG A 66 14.25 -8.13 23.27
C ARG A 66 13.15 -8.38 22.26
N ARG A 67 12.74 -7.30 21.56
CA ARG A 67 11.70 -7.38 20.53
C ARG A 67 12.25 -7.56 19.13
N LEU A 68 13.39 -6.91 18.87
CA LEU A 68 14.05 -6.82 17.58
C LEU A 68 15.57 -6.98 17.74
N ALA A 69 16.25 -7.29 16.64
CA ALA A 69 17.69 -7.38 16.61
C ALA A 69 18.37 -6.07 17.06
N THR A 70 19.45 -6.20 17.81
CA THR A 70 20.32 -5.09 18.20
C THR A 70 21.75 -5.41 17.77
N LEU A 71 22.58 -4.39 17.58
CA LEU A 71 24.00 -4.59 17.24
C LEU A 71 24.70 -5.54 18.25
N PRO A 72 24.53 -5.38 19.59
CA PRO A 72 25.09 -6.31 20.56
C PRO A 72 24.56 -7.74 20.43
N SER A 73 23.26 -7.93 20.14
CA SER A 73 22.70 -9.27 19.96
C SER A 73 23.23 -10.01 18.73
N LEU A 74 23.74 -9.25 17.76
CA LEU A 74 24.37 -9.76 16.53
C LEU A 74 25.90 -9.83 16.64
N GLY A 75 26.49 -9.43 17.78
CA GLY A 75 27.94 -9.48 18.00
C GLY A 75 28.73 -8.49 17.14
N THR A 76 28.14 -7.35 16.77
CA THR A 76 28.76 -6.34 15.90
C THR A 76 28.47 -4.94 16.41
N ASN A 77 29.15 -3.94 15.84
CA ASN A 77 29.00 -2.52 16.18
C ASN A 77 28.56 -1.67 14.96
N ASP A 78 28.34 -2.29 13.79
CA ASP A 78 28.00 -1.56 12.57
C ASP A 78 27.13 -2.41 11.63
N THR A 79 26.01 -1.83 11.19
CA THR A 79 25.08 -2.43 10.23
C THR A 79 25.70 -2.61 8.85
N ALA A 80 26.62 -1.73 8.43
CA ALA A 80 27.25 -1.80 7.10
C ALA A 80 28.14 -3.05 6.93
N SER A 81 28.56 -3.64 8.05
CA SER A 81 29.40 -4.84 8.09
C SER A 81 28.63 -6.16 8.18
N PHE A 82 27.30 -6.14 8.18
CA PHE A 82 26.51 -7.35 8.42
C PHE A 82 26.79 -8.46 7.39
N SER A 83 27.05 -9.68 7.89
CA SER A 83 27.04 -10.89 7.07
C SER A 83 25.62 -11.21 6.57
N ASP A 84 25.50 -12.11 5.61
CA ASP A 84 24.17 -12.52 5.12
C ASP A 84 23.35 -13.20 6.23
N GLU A 85 24.00 -13.92 7.14
CA GLU A 85 23.36 -14.53 8.32
C GLU A 85 22.83 -13.46 9.29
N GLN A 86 23.58 -12.37 9.51
CA GLN A 86 23.12 -11.26 10.36
C GLN A 86 21.96 -10.51 9.70
N VAL A 87 21.99 -10.33 8.36
CA VAL A 87 20.86 -9.76 7.61
C VAL A 87 19.62 -10.63 7.76
N ALA A 88 19.77 -11.95 7.62
CA ALA A 88 18.68 -12.90 7.81
C ALA A 88 18.11 -12.83 9.24
N ALA A 89 18.96 -12.75 10.26
CA ALA A 89 18.53 -12.63 11.65
C ALA A 89 17.71 -11.36 11.93
N VAL A 90 18.11 -10.21 11.36
CA VAL A 90 17.32 -8.96 11.47
C VAL A 90 15.96 -9.12 10.80
N LEU A 91 15.92 -9.72 9.61
CA LEU A 91 14.69 -9.93 8.86
C LEU A 91 13.75 -10.89 9.58
N ASP A 92 14.28 -12.00 10.11
CA ASP A 92 13.54 -12.97 10.89
C ASP A 92 12.95 -12.33 12.16
N ASP A 93 13.73 -11.51 12.87
CA ASP A 93 13.24 -10.77 14.04
C ASP A 93 12.11 -9.78 13.69
N CYS A 94 12.18 -9.13 12.52
CA CYS A 94 11.13 -8.24 11.99
C CYS A 94 9.86 -9.02 11.59
N TYR A 95 10.02 -10.11 10.83
CA TYR A 95 8.89 -10.90 10.30
C TYR A 95 8.16 -11.68 11.40
N ALA A 96 8.90 -12.19 12.38
CA ALA A 96 8.35 -12.89 13.53
C ALA A 96 7.82 -11.94 14.61
N TYR A 97 7.89 -10.61 14.47
CA TYR A 97 7.62 -9.65 15.57
C TYR A 97 6.33 -9.93 16.37
N PHE A 98 5.25 -10.34 15.69
CA PHE A 98 3.94 -10.62 16.30
C PHE A 98 3.69 -12.09 16.65
N ASP A 99 4.68 -12.98 16.47
CA ASP A 99 4.53 -14.40 16.79
C ASP A 99 4.24 -14.61 18.29
N PRO A 100 3.55 -15.71 18.66
CA PRO A 100 3.14 -15.96 20.03
C PRO A 100 4.28 -15.97 21.06
N ASP A 101 5.46 -16.42 20.66
CA ASP A 101 6.65 -16.55 21.52
C ASP A 101 7.52 -15.27 21.56
N ARG A 102 7.00 -14.16 21.03
CA ARG A 102 7.71 -12.87 20.95
C ARG A 102 7.09 -11.85 21.89
N ASN A 103 7.79 -10.73 22.06
CA ASN A 103 7.40 -9.63 22.94
C ASN A 103 6.97 -8.36 22.17
N PRO A 104 5.94 -8.41 21.29
CA PRO A 104 5.53 -7.23 20.54
C PRO A 104 5.02 -6.14 21.46
N TYR A 105 5.06 -4.88 21.02
CA TYR A 105 4.53 -3.74 21.76
C TYR A 105 2.99 -3.68 21.72
N ARG A 106 2.33 -4.73 22.23
CA ARG A 106 0.88 -4.97 22.10
C ARG A 106 0.03 -3.76 22.44
N ARG A 107 0.36 -3.05 23.52
CA ARG A 107 -0.37 -1.84 23.95
C ARG A 107 -0.47 -0.78 22.85
N TRP A 108 0.54 -0.67 21.98
CA TRP A 108 0.53 0.26 20.86
C TRP A 108 -0.17 -0.32 19.62
N PHE A 109 0.06 -1.61 19.32
CA PHE A 109 -0.44 -2.25 18.10
C PHE A 109 -1.89 -2.78 18.17
N ASP A 110 -2.35 -3.24 19.33
CA ASP A 110 -3.68 -3.85 19.49
C ASP A 110 -4.84 -2.93 19.05
N PRO A 111 -4.83 -1.61 19.33
CA PRO A 111 -5.88 -0.72 18.80
C PRO A 111 -5.95 -0.68 17.26
N LEU A 112 -4.83 -0.90 16.57
CA LEU A 112 -4.80 -1.00 15.10
C LEU A 112 -5.24 -2.39 14.64
N ASP A 113 -4.85 -3.45 15.35
CA ASP A 113 -5.28 -4.81 15.06
C ASP A 113 -6.81 -4.96 15.15
N GLU A 114 -7.44 -4.27 16.11
CA GLU A 114 -8.91 -4.17 16.18
C GLU A 114 -9.53 -3.64 14.87
N ILE A 115 -8.89 -2.67 14.21
CA ILE A 115 -9.35 -2.12 12.93
C ILE A 115 -9.05 -3.11 11.78
N LEU A 116 -7.86 -3.72 11.76
CA LEU A 116 -7.47 -4.69 10.74
C LEU A 116 -8.43 -5.88 10.66
N ARG A 117 -8.89 -6.38 11.80
CA ARG A 117 -9.86 -7.50 11.85
C ARG A 117 -11.18 -7.20 11.15
N SER A 118 -11.52 -5.93 10.94
CA SER A 118 -12.71 -5.53 10.17
C SER A 118 -12.65 -5.91 8.68
N VAL A 119 -11.43 -6.10 8.16
CA VAL A 119 -11.15 -6.58 6.80
C VAL A 119 -10.51 -7.97 6.81
N SER A 120 -10.79 -8.75 7.86
CA SER A 120 -10.40 -10.17 7.99
C SER A 120 -8.90 -10.45 7.89
N VAL A 121 -8.09 -9.53 8.43
CA VAL A 121 -6.65 -9.69 8.58
C VAL A 121 -6.20 -9.31 9.99
N SER A 122 -5.02 -9.76 10.40
CA SER A 122 -4.44 -9.43 11.70
C SER A 122 -2.92 -9.43 11.63
N TYR A 123 -2.28 -8.70 12.55
CA TYR A 123 -0.84 -8.85 12.76
C TYR A 123 -0.49 -10.27 13.24
N TYR A 124 -1.34 -10.86 14.08
CA TYR A 124 -1.07 -12.09 14.81
C TYR A 124 -1.28 -13.37 13.98
N ASP A 125 -1.96 -13.28 12.84
CA ASP A 125 -2.09 -14.39 11.87
C ASP A 125 -1.19 -14.20 10.64
N ARG A 126 -0.31 -13.18 10.67
CA ARG A 126 0.65 -12.80 9.61
C ARG A 126 0.01 -12.32 8.31
N THR A 127 -1.29 -12.04 8.28
CA THR A 127 -1.95 -11.47 7.09
C THR A 127 -1.88 -9.94 7.05
N ALA A 128 -1.39 -9.30 8.11
CA ALA A 128 -1.05 -7.89 8.14
C ALA A 128 0.34 -7.62 8.73
N CYS A 129 0.93 -6.50 8.33
CA CYS A 129 2.18 -5.98 8.90
C CYS A 129 2.08 -4.48 9.21
N HIS A 130 3.04 -3.95 9.97
CA HIS A 130 3.24 -2.51 10.11
C HIS A 130 4.50 -2.08 9.35
N LEU A 131 4.40 -0.96 8.65
CA LEU A 131 5.50 -0.30 7.97
C LEU A 131 5.67 1.10 8.55
N ASP A 132 6.83 1.71 8.33
CA ASP A 132 7.14 3.08 8.73
C ASP A 132 7.72 3.88 7.57
N LEU A 133 7.56 5.20 7.63
CA LEU A 133 8.24 6.15 6.72
C LEU A 133 9.76 6.17 6.94
N VAL A 134 10.18 5.92 8.19
CA VAL A 134 11.56 5.93 8.65
C VAL A 134 11.84 4.64 9.41
N GLN A 135 12.86 3.91 8.99
CA GLN A 135 13.15 2.56 9.48
C GLN A 135 13.95 2.58 10.79
N TRP A 136 14.43 3.74 11.24
CA TRP A 136 15.23 3.88 12.45
C TRP A 136 14.38 4.29 13.65
N ALA A 137 14.57 3.58 14.77
CA ALA A 137 14.01 4.01 16.03
C ALA A 137 14.66 5.32 16.47
N THR A 138 13.85 6.25 16.98
CA THR A 138 14.35 7.53 17.49
C THR A 138 14.03 7.77 18.95
N GLU A 139 14.98 8.44 19.62
CA GLU A 139 14.84 9.07 20.92
C GLU A 139 15.34 10.52 20.81
N PRO A 140 14.47 11.54 20.95
CA PRO A 140 13.07 11.46 21.33
C PRO A 140 12.15 10.94 20.21
N VAL A 141 10.86 10.74 20.52
CA VAL A 141 9.86 10.36 19.50
C VAL A 141 9.75 11.43 18.41
N TRP A 142 9.36 11.05 17.19
CA TRP A 142 9.35 11.92 16.00
C TRP A 142 8.86 13.37 16.22
N GLY A 143 7.69 13.52 16.86
CA GLY A 143 7.07 14.82 17.12
C GLY A 143 7.90 15.75 18.02
N GLN A 144 8.88 15.21 18.74
CA GLN A 144 9.77 15.91 19.65
C GLN A 144 11.18 16.13 19.07
N ILE A 145 11.50 15.59 17.90
CA ILE A 145 12.76 15.88 17.20
C ILE A 145 12.77 17.36 16.79
N ALA A 146 13.57 18.18 17.47
CA ALA A 146 13.54 19.63 17.26
C ALA A 146 14.10 20.05 15.89
N SER A 147 15.12 19.34 15.41
CA SER A 147 15.82 19.64 14.16
C SER A 147 15.02 19.23 12.93
N PRO A 148 14.56 20.19 12.10
CA PRO A 148 13.91 19.87 10.82
C PRO A 148 14.88 19.17 9.85
N GLN A 149 16.17 19.48 9.94
CA GLN A 149 17.21 18.82 9.15
C GLN A 149 17.34 17.34 9.51
N SER A 150 17.35 17.01 10.82
CA SER A 150 17.40 15.60 11.26
C SER A 150 16.19 14.82 10.74
N ARG A 151 14.98 15.40 10.87
CA ARG A 151 13.76 14.81 10.31
C ARG A 151 13.86 14.59 8.80
N ARG A 152 14.37 15.58 8.05
CA ARG A 152 14.52 15.44 6.60
C ARG A 152 15.52 14.35 6.22
N MET A 153 16.67 14.27 6.89
CA MET A 153 17.66 13.21 6.65
C MET A 153 17.10 11.81 6.93
N LEU A 154 16.30 11.66 7.98
CA LEU A 154 15.62 10.40 8.29
C LEU A 154 14.59 10.02 7.21
N LEU A 155 13.80 10.98 6.70
CA LEU A 155 12.85 10.75 5.60
C LEU A 155 13.55 10.42 4.28
N ASP A 156 14.61 11.16 3.94
CA ASP A 156 15.40 10.93 2.72
C ASP A 156 16.02 9.54 2.70
N ASP A 157 16.35 9.00 3.88
CA ASP A 157 16.85 7.63 4.04
C ASP A 157 15.74 6.58 3.88
N GLY A 158 14.61 6.75 4.59
CA GLY A 158 13.56 5.74 4.72
C GLY A 158 12.54 5.71 3.59
N VAL A 159 12.08 6.87 3.08
CA VAL A 159 11.02 6.95 2.07
C VAL A 159 11.35 6.16 0.79
N PRO A 160 12.58 6.19 0.24
CA PRO A 160 12.93 5.35 -0.90
C PRO A 160 12.78 3.84 -0.62
N HIS A 161 13.07 3.41 0.62
CA HIS A 161 12.87 2.02 1.03
C HIS A 161 11.40 1.66 1.10
N LEU A 162 10.57 2.50 1.74
CA LEU A 162 9.13 2.29 1.81
C LEU A 162 8.50 2.23 0.41
N ARG A 163 8.93 3.09 -0.52
CA ARG A 163 8.48 3.01 -1.93
C ARG A 163 8.80 1.66 -2.56
N ALA A 164 9.99 1.12 -2.30
CA ALA A 164 10.36 -0.21 -2.78
C ALA A 164 9.49 -1.30 -2.13
N GLN A 165 9.19 -1.19 -0.82
CA GLN A 165 8.29 -2.12 -0.13
C GLN A 165 6.88 -2.10 -0.70
N LEU A 166 6.29 -0.92 -0.92
CA LEU A 166 4.94 -0.80 -1.48
C LEU A 166 4.88 -1.27 -2.94
N LYS A 167 5.97 -1.09 -3.70
CA LYS A 167 6.05 -1.52 -5.10
C LYS A 167 6.23 -3.03 -5.26
N HIS A 168 7.00 -3.67 -4.39
CA HIS A 168 7.40 -5.07 -4.53
C HIS A 168 6.72 -6.01 -3.54
N GLY A 169 6.11 -5.50 -2.48
CA GLY A 169 5.36 -6.28 -1.50
C GLY A 169 3.97 -6.67 -2.02
N GLY A 170 3.40 -7.73 -1.44
CA GLY A 170 2.03 -8.20 -1.73
C GLY A 170 0.92 -7.38 -1.06
N VAL A 171 1.22 -6.14 -0.63
CA VAL A 171 0.31 -5.30 0.14
C VAL A 171 -0.70 -4.63 -0.79
N ALA A 172 -1.96 -5.06 -0.70
CA ALA A 172 -3.06 -4.52 -1.48
C ALA A 172 -3.69 -3.26 -0.86
N LEU A 173 -3.65 -3.15 0.48
CA LEU A 173 -4.24 -2.05 1.24
C LEU A 173 -3.26 -1.52 2.29
N VAL A 174 -3.14 -0.19 2.37
CA VAL A 174 -2.40 0.51 3.42
C VAL A 174 -3.36 1.36 4.26
N LEU A 175 -3.28 1.22 5.60
CA LEU A 175 -4.04 2.01 6.55
C LEU A 175 -3.15 3.08 7.22
N LEU A 176 -3.51 4.35 7.09
CA LEU A 176 -2.78 5.49 7.64
C LEU A 176 -3.40 5.95 8.96
N ASN A 177 -2.61 5.91 10.04
CA ASN A 177 -3.08 6.18 11.39
C ASN A 177 -2.60 7.54 11.94
N GLY A 178 -3.40 8.58 11.69
CA GLY A 178 -3.22 9.90 12.26
C GLY A 178 -2.77 10.97 11.27
N ARG A 179 -3.00 12.22 11.64
CA ARG A 179 -2.76 13.40 10.78
C ARG A 179 -1.33 13.52 10.27
N GLN A 180 -0.33 13.33 11.12
CA GLN A 180 1.07 13.48 10.70
C GLN A 180 1.46 12.44 9.63
N VAL A 181 0.96 11.21 9.74
CA VAL A 181 1.20 10.17 8.72
C VAL A 181 0.57 10.58 7.40
N LEU A 182 -0.68 11.08 7.42
CA LEU A 182 -1.36 11.60 6.23
C LEU A 182 -0.57 12.72 5.55
N GLU A 183 -0.12 13.70 6.33
CA GLU A 183 0.64 14.86 5.84
C GLU A 183 1.94 14.41 5.18
N HIS A 184 2.72 13.51 5.79
CA HIS A 184 3.95 12.99 5.20
C HIS A 184 3.70 12.15 3.95
N VAL A 185 2.67 11.30 3.95
CA VAL A 185 2.31 10.50 2.77
C VAL A 185 1.97 11.40 1.58
N GLN A 186 1.27 12.52 1.81
CA GLN A 186 0.96 13.48 0.75
C GLN A 186 2.19 14.30 0.34
N SER A 187 2.97 14.83 1.31
CA SER A 187 4.11 15.70 1.01
C SER A 187 5.24 14.96 0.29
N GLU A 188 5.45 13.69 0.66
CA GLU A 188 6.46 12.85 0.01
C GLU A 188 5.95 12.24 -1.29
N GLY A 189 4.70 12.49 -1.72
CA GLY A 189 4.12 11.96 -2.95
C GLY A 189 4.02 10.42 -2.95
N LEU A 190 3.73 9.84 -1.79
CA LEU A 190 3.54 8.39 -1.63
C LEU A 190 2.14 7.96 -2.06
N ALA A 191 1.12 8.80 -1.83
CA ALA A 191 -0.24 8.55 -2.29
C ALA A 191 -1.00 9.85 -2.58
N SER A 192 -1.90 9.79 -3.55
CA SER A 192 -2.90 10.85 -3.77
C SER A 192 -4.09 10.58 -2.87
N LEU A 193 -4.31 11.42 -1.86
CA LEU A 193 -5.39 11.27 -0.88
C LEU A 193 -6.49 12.29 -1.09
N GLU A 194 -7.73 11.82 -1.07
CA GLU A 194 -8.95 12.63 -1.11
C GLU A 194 -9.69 12.48 0.21
N ARG A 195 -10.34 13.56 0.66
CA ARG A 195 -11.14 13.53 1.88
C ARG A 195 -12.52 12.94 1.58
N ASN A 196 -12.83 11.81 2.22
CA ASN A 196 -14.07 11.06 2.05
C ASN A 196 -15.07 11.25 3.20
N GLY A 197 -14.98 12.38 3.90
CA GLY A 197 -15.90 12.76 4.97
C GLY A 197 -15.25 12.83 6.34
N SER A 198 -16.06 12.55 7.37
CA SER A 198 -15.63 12.60 8.76
C SER A 198 -16.44 11.69 9.67
N LEU A 199 -15.76 11.19 10.70
CA LEU A 199 -16.34 10.47 11.82
C LEU A 199 -16.40 11.39 13.05
N THR A 200 -17.59 11.58 13.61
CA THR A 200 -17.79 12.37 14.83
C THR A 200 -18.29 11.48 15.95
N GLU A 201 -17.55 11.40 17.05
CA GLU A 201 -17.94 10.66 18.26
C GLU A 201 -17.73 11.56 19.48
N GLY A 202 -18.82 11.98 20.13
CA GLY A 202 -18.79 13.04 21.13
C GLY A 202 -18.22 14.35 20.57
N ALA A 203 -17.25 14.95 21.28
CA ALA A 203 -16.59 16.18 20.85
C ALA A 203 -15.46 15.96 19.82
N LYS A 204 -15.13 14.70 19.48
CA LYS A 204 -14.00 14.39 18.59
C LYS A 204 -14.49 14.27 17.15
N SER A 205 -13.86 15.01 16.25
CA SER A 205 -14.02 14.88 14.81
C SER A 205 -12.76 14.30 14.19
N CYS A 206 -12.95 13.28 13.35
CA CYS A 206 -11.90 12.58 12.63
C CYS A 206 -12.17 12.72 11.13
N ALA A 207 -11.27 13.33 10.37
CA ALA A 207 -11.38 13.36 8.92
C ALA A 207 -10.94 12.01 8.35
N LEU A 208 -11.69 11.52 7.36
CA LEU A 208 -11.46 10.24 6.69
C LEU A 208 -10.95 10.50 5.28
N TYR A 209 -9.99 9.70 4.84
CA TYR A 209 -9.29 9.86 3.57
C TYR A 209 -9.22 8.53 2.83
N SER A 210 -9.30 8.59 1.51
CA SER A 210 -9.00 7.46 0.65
C SER A 210 -8.14 7.88 -0.52
N GLY A 211 -7.41 6.95 -1.10
CA GLY A 211 -6.49 7.24 -2.18
C GLY A 211 -5.82 6.00 -2.73
N TRP A 212 -4.75 6.23 -3.48
CA TRP A 212 -3.98 5.19 -4.14
C TRP A 212 -2.49 5.51 -4.12
N SER A 213 -1.68 4.46 -3.98
CA SER A 213 -0.23 4.44 -4.18
C SER A 213 0.08 3.40 -5.25
N GLY A 214 0.13 3.83 -6.52
CA GLY A 214 0.14 2.87 -7.64
C GLY A 214 -1.09 1.95 -7.62
N PRO A 215 -0.92 0.62 -7.59
CA PRO A 215 -2.03 -0.33 -7.49
C PRO A 215 -2.55 -0.56 -6.05
N THR A 216 -1.85 -0.03 -5.04
CA THR A 216 -2.19 -0.23 -3.62
C THR A 216 -3.20 0.81 -3.17
N ARG A 217 -4.31 0.34 -2.59
CA ARG A 217 -5.32 1.24 -1.99
C ARG A 217 -4.74 1.84 -0.71
N VAL A 218 -5.06 3.10 -0.47
CA VAL A 218 -4.70 3.77 0.78
C VAL A 218 -5.97 4.29 1.45
N LEU A 219 -6.18 3.92 2.70
CA LEU A 219 -7.23 4.47 3.55
C LEU A 219 -6.57 5.13 4.75
N GLY A 220 -7.11 6.25 5.20
CA GLY A 220 -6.48 6.97 6.30
C GLY A 220 -7.43 7.82 7.10
N TRP A 221 -7.01 8.19 8.30
CA TRP A 221 -7.82 8.98 9.21
C TRP A 221 -6.95 9.91 10.07
N SER A 222 -7.49 11.08 10.43
CA SER A 222 -6.69 12.12 11.09
C SER A 222 -6.42 11.88 12.58
N THR A 223 -7.22 11.03 13.24
CA THR A 223 -7.10 10.73 14.67
C THR A 223 -6.13 9.58 14.93
N ASN A 224 -5.00 9.83 15.58
CA ASN A 224 -4.12 8.75 16.01
C ASN A 224 -4.81 7.87 17.08
N LEU A 225 -4.88 6.56 16.85
CA LEU A 225 -5.61 5.61 17.72
C LEU A 225 -4.93 5.36 19.07
N GLN A 226 -3.62 5.62 19.18
CA GLN A 226 -2.87 5.52 20.41
C GLN A 226 -3.00 6.79 21.29
N SER A 227 -3.67 7.85 20.79
CA SER A 227 -4.03 8.99 21.63
C SER A 227 -5.14 8.62 22.61
N SER A 228 -4.92 8.87 23.90
CA SER A 228 -5.89 8.56 24.97
C SER A 228 -7.12 9.47 24.95
N PHE A 229 -7.01 10.68 24.43
CA PHE A 229 -8.08 11.67 24.46
C PHE A 229 -9.15 11.38 23.39
N GLY A 230 -10.32 10.88 23.81
CA GLY A 230 -11.50 10.75 22.96
C GLY A 230 -11.50 9.58 21.96
N VAL A 231 -10.54 8.65 22.03
CA VAL A 231 -10.57 7.40 21.25
C VAL A 231 -11.30 6.31 22.06
N THR A 232 -12.64 6.32 21.98
CA THR A 232 -13.48 5.34 22.67
C THR A 232 -13.57 4.02 21.88
N ARG A 233 -14.10 2.97 22.51
CA ARG A 233 -14.44 1.72 21.81
C ARG A 233 -15.47 1.96 20.70
N ALA A 234 -16.47 2.81 20.94
CA ALA A 234 -17.48 3.17 19.94
C ALA A 234 -16.85 3.87 18.73
N PHE A 235 -15.91 4.79 18.96
CA PHE A 235 -15.15 5.43 17.88
C PHE A 235 -14.40 4.40 17.02
N ARG A 236 -13.68 3.46 17.66
CA ARG A 236 -12.95 2.40 16.94
C ARG A 236 -13.87 1.48 16.15
N GLN A 237 -15.03 1.12 16.70
CA GLN A 237 -16.03 0.31 16.00
C GLN A 237 -16.58 1.00 14.75
N ARG A 238 -16.87 2.30 14.82
CA ARG A 238 -17.35 3.06 13.66
C ARG A 238 -16.25 3.23 12.61
N LEU A 239 -15.02 3.48 13.04
CA LEU A 239 -13.87 3.53 12.13
C LEU A 239 -13.65 2.18 11.44
N ALA A 240 -13.72 1.08 12.19
CA ALA A 240 -13.66 -0.28 11.65
C ALA A 240 -14.78 -0.56 10.64
N GLY A 241 -16.01 -0.10 10.91
CA GLY A 241 -17.12 -0.18 9.95
C GLY A 241 -16.80 0.53 8.64
N TRP A 242 -16.29 1.76 8.72
CA TRP A 242 -15.86 2.51 7.53
C TRP A 242 -14.71 1.82 6.77
N VAL A 243 -13.68 1.33 7.48
CA VAL A 243 -12.57 0.59 6.84
C VAL A 243 -13.10 -0.67 6.16
N LYS A 244 -14.02 -1.40 6.78
CA LYS A 244 -14.66 -2.59 6.18
C LYS A 244 -15.43 -2.24 4.92
N GLU A 245 -16.25 -1.20 4.95
CA GLU A 245 -17.02 -0.75 3.77
C GLU A 245 -16.08 -0.37 2.61
N MET A 246 -15.06 0.45 2.91
CA MET A 246 -14.10 0.91 1.90
C MET A 246 -13.17 -0.21 1.40
N GLY A 247 -12.80 -1.16 2.27
CA GLY A 247 -11.99 -2.33 1.92
C GLY A 247 -12.80 -3.37 1.14
N ALA A 248 -14.09 -3.53 1.42
CA ALA A 248 -14.99 -4.38 0.65
C ALA A 248 -15.21 -3.85 -0.78
N MET A 249 -15.18 -2.52 -0.99
CA MET A 249 -15.18 -1.95 -2.34
C MET A 249 -13.94 -2.36 -3.16
N MET A 250 -12.84 -2.79 -2.53
CA MET A 250 -11.69 -3.41 -3.21
C MET A 250 -11.88 -4.91 -3.46
N SER A 251 -12.64 -5.56 -2.58
CA SER A 251 -12.91 -6.99 -2.59
C SER A 251 -14.22 -7.32 -3.27
N GLY A 252 -14.79 -6.41 -4.08
CA GLY A 252 -15.76 -6.83 -5.08
C GLY A 252 -15.05 -7.92 -5.83
N ASN A 253 -15.44 -9.19 -5.58
CA ASN A 253 -14.73 -10.34 -6.08
C ASN A 253 -14.45 -10.04 -7.54
N ILE A 254 -13.17 -9.99 -7.89
CA ILE A 254 -12.81 -10.12 -9.27
C ILE A 254 -13.17 -11.56 -9.57
N ASP A 255 -14.43 -11.77 -9.94
CA ASP A 255 -14.96 -13.05 -10.35
C ASP A 255 -14.25 -13.36 -11.66
N ILE A 256 -13.04 -13.91 -11.53
CA ILE A 256 -12.40 -14.60 -12.63
C ILE A 256 -13.20 -15.88 -12.78
N GLU A 257 -14.01 -15.93 -13.83
CA GLU A 257 -14.81 -17.10 -14.18
C GLU A 257 -13.86 -18.31 -14.35
N PRO A 258 -14.34 -19.56 -14.20
CA PRO A 258 -13.50 -20.75 -14.33
C PRO A 258 -12.68 -20.84 -15.62
N GLY A 259 -13.07 -20.12 -16.68
CA GLY A 259 -12.31 -19.98 -17.93
C GLY A 259 -11.16 -18.97 -17.91
N GLY A 260 -10.87 -18.33 -16.76
CA GLY A 260 -9.84 -17.30 -16.64
C GLY A 260 -10.27 -15.91 -17.12
N HIS A 261 -11.55 -15.68 -17.35
CA HIS A 261 -12.07 -14.40 -17.85
C HIS A 261 -12.64 -13.56 -16.72
N ILE A 262 -12.56 -12.23 -16.84
CA ILE A 262 -13.29 -11.32 -15.95
C ILE A 262 -14.78 -11.48 -16.22
N ALA A 263 -15.57 -11.67 -15.15
CA ALA A 263 -17.02 -11.80 -15.24
C ALA A 263 -17.66 -10.65 -16.03
N ARG A 264 -18.58 -11.00 -16.94
CA ARG A 264 -19.24 -10.00 -17.77
C ARG A 264 -20.10 -9.07 -16.90
N GLY A 265 -19.94 -7.76 -17.08
CA GLY A 265 -20.69 -6.75 -16.34
C GLY A 265 -19.98 -6.23 -15.09
N THR A 266 -18.75 -6.69 -14.82
CA THR A 266 -17.90 -6.11 -13.77
C THR A 266 -17.85 -4.59 -13.90
N THR A 267 -18.11 -3.89 -12.81
CA THR A 267 -18.12 -2.42 -12.77
C THR A 267 -17.07 -1.94 -11.78
N VAL A 268 -16.23 -1.01 -12.22
CA VAL A 268 -15.24 -0.28 -11.41
C VAL A 268 -15.54 1.21 -11.49
N ARG A 269 -15.15 1.96 -10.46
CA ARG A 269 -15.51 3.39 -10.30
C ARG A 269 -14.34 4.35 -10.47
N SER A 270 -13.18 3.83 -10.88
CA SER A 270 -12.01 4.66 -11.13
C SER A 270 -10.99 3.91 -12.01
N LYS A 271 -10.08 4.66 -12.64
CA LYS A 271 -8.96 4.08 -13.40
C LYS A 271 -8.04 3.24 -12.50
N PRO A 272 -7.70 3.65 -11.25
CA PRO A 272 -6.95 2.78 -10.34
C PRO A 272 -7.66 1.46 -10.01
N GLU A 273 -8.98 1.45 -9.87
CA GLU A 273 -9.73 0.19 -9.72
C GLU A 273 -9.63 -0.69 -10.98
N LEU A 274 -9.67 -0.09 -12.19
CA LEU A 274 -9.42 -0.82 -13.43
C LEU A 274 -8.00 -1.40 -13.48
N VAL A 275 -6.98 -0.62 -13.10
CA VAL A 275 -5.59 -1.09 -13.01
C VAL A 275 -5.52 -2.30 -12.08
N HIS A 276 -6.09 -2.21 -10.88
CA HIS A 276 -6.10 -3.31 -9.93
C HIS A 276 -6.82 -4.55 -10.48
N LEU A 277 -7.99 -4.37 -11.09
CA LEU A 277 -8.75 -5.43 -11.73
C LEU A 277 -7.93 -6.19 -12.78
N LEU A 278 -7.30 -5.45 -13.68
CA LEU A 278 -6.53 -6.00 -14.79
C LEU A 278 -5.21 -6.63 -14.33
N ASP A 279 -4.54 -6.04 -13.34
CA ASP A 279 -3.32 -6.59 -12.73
C ASP A 279 -3.61 -7.96 -12.09
N ARG A 280 -4.70 -8.05 -11.31
CA ARG A 280 -5.16 -9.30 -10.69
C ARG A 280 -5.58 -10.35 -11.71
N TRP A 281 -6.20 -9.94 -12.81
CA TRP A 281 -6.53 -10.84 -13.92
C TRP A 281 -5.26 -11.41 -14.56
N LEU A 282 -4.24 -10.59 -14.83
CA LEU A 282 -2.97 -11.08 -15.36
C LEU A 282 -2.27 -12.06 -14.41
N GLU A 283 -2.35 -11.83 -13.09
CA GLU A 283 -1.76 -12.72 -12.07
C GLU A 283 -2.44 -14.09 -11.99
N GLN A 284 -3.75 -14.16 -12.24
CA GLN A 284 -4.57 -15.34 -11.95
C GLN A 284 -5.05 -16.10 -13.19
N SER A 285 -4.82 -15.55 -14.38
CA SER A 285 -5.32 -16.09 -15.63
C SER A 285 -4.27 -16.06 -16.72
N ASP A 286 -4.29 -17.07 -17.57
CA ASP A 286 -3.55 -17.13 -18.84
C ASP A 286 -4.45 -16.87 -20.06
N ALA A 287 -5.69 -16.41 -19.85
CA ALA A 287 -6.62 -16.14 -20.93
C ALA A 287 -6.06 -15.09 -21.91
N PRO A 288 -6.27 -15.27 -23.23
CA PRO A 288 -5.74 -14.36 -24.24
C PRO A 288 -6.47 -13.01 -24.28
N THR A 289 -7.70 -12.96 -23.74
CA THR A 289 -8.57 -11.78 -23.72
C THR A 289 -9.27 -11.63 -22.37
N VAL A 290 -9.60 -10.39 -22.01
CA VAL A 290 -10.19 -10.06 -20.70
C VAL A 290 -11.54 -10.73 -20.45
N GLY A 291 -12.33 -10.96 -21.50
CA GLY A 291 -13.62 -11.66 -21.42
C GLY A 291 -13.68 -12.86 -22.37
N ASP A 292 -14.65 -13.74 -22.16
CA ASP A 292 -15.00 -14.77 -23.13
C ASP A 292 -15.63 -14.12 -24.37
N VAL A 293 -14.94 -14.25 -25.51
CA VAL A 293 -15.31 -13.66 -26.79
C VAL A 293 -16.31 -14.52 -27.57
N GLY A 294 -16.52 -15.79 -27.20
CA GLY A 294 -17.37 -16.72 -27.93
C GLY A 294 -17.15 -16.65 -29.44
N ALA A 295 -18.23 -16.49 -30.21
CA ALA A 295 -18.20 -16.35 -31.68
C ALA A 295 -18.07 -14.89 -32.18
N PHE A 296 -18.27 -13.89 -31.31
CA PHE A 296 -18.31 -12.47 -31.68
C PHE A 296 -17.57 -11.60 -30.67
N GLY A 297 -16.45 -11.01 -31.10
CA GLY A 297 -15.75 -9.96 -30.33
C GLY A 297 -16.53 -8.64 -30.30
N GLY A 298 -16.27 -7.79 -29.31
CA GLY A 298 -16.81 -6.43 -29.22
C GLY A 298 -17.94 -6.19 -28.22
N SER A 299 -18.28 -7.16 -27.37
CA SER A 299 -19.21 -6.93 -26.26
C SER A 299 -18.50 -6.31 -25.06
N ALA A 300 -19.13 -5.32 -24.39
CA ALA A 300 -18.62 -4.76 -23.15
C ALA A 300 -18.46 -5.87 -22.07
N CYS A 301 -17.27 -5.92 -21.46
CA CYS A 301 -16.93 -6.85 -20.38
C CYS A 301 -16.85 -6.09 -19.05
N VAL A 302 -16.03 -5.03 -19.01
CA VAL A 302 -15.85 -4.19 -17.82
C VAL A 302 -16.44 -2.81 -18.07
N ARG A 303 -17.17 -2.26 -17.10
CA ARG A 303 -17.64 -0.87 -17.07
C ARG A 303 -16.80 -0.06 -16.10
N VAL A 304 -16.36 1.13 -16.51
CA VAL A 304 -15.60 2.07 -15.70
C VAL A 304 -16.41 3.36 -15.58
N GLU A 305 -16.82 3.71 -14.36
CA GLU A 305 -17.58 4.93 -14.06
C GLU A 305 -16.60 6.06 -13.70
N LEU A 306 -16.46 7.07 -14.56
CA LEU A 306 -15.53 8.19 -14.41
C LEU A 306 -16.31 9.51 -14.37
N GLY A 307 -16.91 9.79 -13.21
CA GLY A 307 -17.77 10.97 -13.05
C GLY A 307 -19.00 10.91 -13.97
N GLU A 308 -19.13 11.88 -14.87
CA GLU A 308 -20.23 11.92 -15.85
C GLU A 308 -20.02 10.96 -17.04
N HIS A 309 -18.82 10.40 -17.17
CA HIS A 309 -18.47 9.50 -18.26
C HIS A 309 -18.57 8.04 -17.83
N THR A 310 -19.03 7.20 -18.75
CA THR A 310 -18.97 5.74 -18.60
C THR A 310 -18.15 5.19 -19.75
N VAL A 311 -17.08 4.49 -19.40
CA VAL A 311 -16.18 3.81 -20.33
C VAL A 311 -16.42 2.31 -20.22
N VAL A 312 -16.29 1.58 -21.33
CA VAL A 312 -16.37 0.13 -21.38
C VAL A 312 -15.11 -0.45 -21.98
N LEU A 313 -14.57 -1.48 -21.34
CA LEU A 313 -13.54 -2.35 -21.89
C LEU A 313 -14.23 -3.58 -22.48
N ASN A 314 -14.04 -3.82 -23.77
CA ASN A 314 -14.68 -4.94 -24.44
C ASN A 314 -13.97 -6.26 -24.12
N ALA A 315 -14.72 -7.36 -24.17
CA ALA A 315 -14.29 -8.72 -23.89
C ALA A 315 -13.10 -9.17 -24.74
N ASP A 316 -12.99 -8.67 -25.97
CA ASP A 316 -11.91 -8.97 -26.91
C ASP A 316 -10.62 -8.18 -26.69
N THR A 317 -10.56 -7.36 -25.62
CA THR A 317 -9.31 -6.68 -25.23
C THR A 317 -8.23 -7.72 -24.94
N ARG A 318 -7.11 -7.62 -25.65
CA ARG A 318 -6.05 -8.62 -25.64
C ARG A 318 -5.14 -8.46 -24.43
N ARG A 319 -4.63 -9.59 -23.93
CA ARG A 319 -3.66 -9.64 -22.83
C ARG A 319 -2.47 -8.70 -23.03
N GLN A 320 -1.85 -8.71 -24.21
CA GLN A 320 -0.71 -7.83 -24.52
C GLN A 320 -1.07 -6.34 -24.39
N ALA A 321 -2.26 -5.94 -24.83
CA ALA A 321 -2.72 -4.55 -24.70
C ALA A 321 -2.97 -4.17 -23.23
N VAL A 322 -3.45 -5.11 -22.42
CA VAL A 322 -3.57 -4.94 -20.97
C VAL A 322 -2.19 -4.79 -20.30
N GLU A 323 -1.21 -5.60 -20.67
CA GLU A 323 0.17 -5.47 -20.17
C GLU A 323 0.79 -4.11 -20.53
N GLU A 324 0.54 -3.62 -21.75
CA GLU A 324 0.95 -2.27 -22.17
C GLU A 324 0.26 -1.17 -21.37
N TYR A 325 -1.06 -1.27 -21.16
CA TYR A 325 -1.82 -0.35 -20.31
C TYR A 325 -1.28 -0.32 -18.88
N LEU A 326 -1.02 -1.48 -18.28
CA LEU A 326 -0.50 -1.55 -16.90
C LEU A 326 0.92 -1.01 -16.80
N ARG A 327 1.77 -1.22 -17.82
CA ARG A 327 3.11 -0.63 -17.87
C ARG A 327 3.05 0.89 -17.92
N ASP A 328 2.14 1.43 -18.72
CA ASP A 328 1.89 2.85 -18.84
C ASP A 328 1.28 3.46 -17.55
N ALA A 329 0.30 2.79 -16.95
CA ALA A 329 -0.26 3.19 -15.66
C ALA A 329 0.78 3.18 -14.53
N ARG A 330 1.74 2.25 -14.56
CA ARG A 330 2.86 2.20 -13.60
C ARG A 330 3.88 3.32 -13.84
N SER A 331 4.05 3.79 -15.09
CA SER A 331 5.01 4.85 -15.41
C SER A 331 4.45 6.25 -15.19
N ARG A 332 3.20 6.51 -15.58
CA ARG A 332 2.54 7.82 -15.49
C ARG A 332 1.60 7.97 -14.28
N GLY A 333 1.31 6.88 -13.59
CA GLY A 333 0.36 6.82 -12.48
C GLY A 333 -1.01 6.27 -12.90
N ALA A 334 -1.65 5.52 -12.01
CA ALA A 334 -2.91 4.81 -12.30
C ALA A 334 -4.10 5.74 -12.60
N GLY A 335 -3.99 7.03 -12.24
CA GLY A 335 -4.97 8.08 -12.55
C GLY A 335 -4.67 8.87 -13.82
N ALA A 336 -3.65 8.50 -14.60
CA ALA A 336 -3.23 9.27 -15.77
C ALA A 336 -4.37 9.49 -16.77
N SER A 337 -4.35 10.65 -17.43
CA SER A 337 -5.40 11.04 -18.39
C SER A 337 -5.48 10.05 -19.55
N TRP A 338 -6.70 9.79 -20.01
CA TRP A 338 -6.99 9.04 -21.23
C TRP A 338 -7.47 9.99 -22.32
N VAL A 339 -7.23 9.68 -23.58
CA VAL A 339 -7.64 10.51 -24.72
C VAL A 339 -8.81 9.86 -25.45
N VAL A 340 -9.86 10.63 -25.70
CA VAL A 340 -11.01 10.21 -26.50
C VAL A 340 -10.80 10.63 -27.95
N VAL A 341 -10.78 9.66 -28.86
CA VAL A 341 -10.53 9.85 -30.30
C VAL A 341 -11.66 9.24 -31.16
N ALA A 342 -11.67 9.60 -32.44
CA ALA A 342 -12.60 9.01 -33.40
C ALA A 342 -12.28 7.52 -33.63
N ASN A 343 -13.30 6.67 -33.59
CA ASN A 343 -13.17 5.27 -33.98
C ASN A 343 -13.14 5.12 -35.51
N ARG A 344 -12.96 3.89 -36.02
CA ARG A 344 -12.90 3.61 -37.47
C ARG A 344 -14.15 4.00 -38.27
N ARG A 345 -15.28 4.27 -37.60
CA ARG A 345 -16.54 4.74 -38.19
C ARG A 345 -16.74 6.25 -37.99
N GLY A 346 -15.72 6.98 -37.52
CA GLY A 346 -15.76 8.42 -37.30
C GLY A 346 -16.47 8.86 -36.01
N ARG A 347 -16.94 7.93 -35.16
CA ARG A 347 -17.59 8.30 -33.88
C ARG A 347 -16.54 8.61 -32.82
N LEU A 348 -16.67 9.75 -32.14
CA LEU A 348 -15.80 10.17 -31.04
C LEU A 348 -16.11 9.40 -29.75
N ASN A 349 -15.73 8.13 -29.72
CA ASN A 349 -15.98 7.29 -28.55
C ASN A 349 -14.86 6.29 -28.25
N LYS A 350 -13.76 6.27 -28.99
CA LYS A 350 -12.64 5.37 -28.70
C LYS A 350 -11.77 5.99 -27.62
N VAL A 351 -11.39 5.20 -26.61
CA VAL A 351 -10.61 5.66 -25.47
C VAL A 351 -9.23 5.02 -25.51
N ASN A 352 -8.20 5.85 -25.72
CA ASN A 352 -6.81 5.44 -25.69
C ASN A 352 -6.16 5.86 -24.38
N PHE A 353 -5.39 4.96 -23.77
CA PHE A 353 -4.72 5.28 -22.51
C PHE A 353 -3.46 6.14 -22.71
N ARG A 354 -2.84 6.10 -23.89
CA ARG A 354 -1.64 6.87 -24.23
C ARG A 354 -1.96 8.36 -24.34
N ASP A 355 -1.02 9.19 -23.88
CA ASP A 355 -1.13 10.66 -23.84
C ASP A 355 -1.16 11.31 -25.23
N ASP A 356 -0.43 10.72 -26.18
CA ASP A 356 -0.44 11.08 -27.60
C ASP A 356 -1.71 10.63 -28.35
N GLY A 357 -2.62 9.91 -27.68
CA GLY A 357 -3.82 9.35 -28.27
C GLY A 357 -3.55 8.25 -29.30
N ALA A 358 -2.32 7.72 -29.39
CA ALA A 358 -1.97 6.68 -30.35
C ALA A 358 -2.76 5.38 -30.08
N ASP A 359 -3.08 4.68 -31.16
CA ASP A 359 -3.77 3.40 -31.08
C ASP A 359 -2.85 2.32 -30.47
N THR A 360 -3.41 1.49 -29.59
CA THR A 360 -2.73 0.31 -29.05
C THR A 360 -3.42 -0.94 -29.60
N PRO A 361 -2.76 -1.73 -30.47
CA PRO A 361 -3.36 -2.92 -31.07
C PRO A 361 -3.92 -3.88 -30.02
N GLY A 362 -5.21 -4.21 -30.12
CA GLY A 362 -5.90 -5.09 -29.17
C GLY A 362 -6.45 -4.39 -27.92
N TRP A 363 -6.33 -3.07 -27.81
CA TRP A 363 -7.02 -2.27 -26.80
C TRP A 363 -8.38 -1.82 -27.31
N TYR A 364 -9.46 -2.41 -26.77
CA TYR A 364 -10.83 -2.15 -27.20
C TYR A 364 -11.62 -1.48 -26.08
N CYS A 365 -11.37 -0.18 -25.89
CA CYS A 365 -11.96 0.63 -24.84
C CYS A 365 -12.75 1.81 -25.44
N TYR A 366 -13.98 2.02 -24.96
CA TYR A 366 -14.91 2.97 -25.57
C TYR A 366 -15.79 3.70 -24.57
N LEU A 367 -16.18 4.94 -24.86
CA LEU A 367 -17.28 5.59 -24.17
C LEU A 367 -18.62 4.95 -24.57
N THR A 368 -19.55 4.84 -23.61
CA THR A 368 -20.92 4.42 -23.89
C THR A 368 -21.74 5.49 -24.60
N LYS A 369 -21.33 6.76 -24.51
CA LYS A 369 -21.93 7.92 -25.18
C LYS A 369 -20.84 8.68 -25.94
N ASP A 370 -21.14 9.10 -27.17
CA ASP A 370 -20.19 9.82 -28.00
C ASP A 370 -19.86 11.18 -27.36
N ALA A 371 -18.59 11.56 -27.39
CA ALA A 371 -18.14 12.90 -27.01
C ALA A 371 -18.44 13.90 -28.12
N ALA A 372 -18.70 15.16 -27.75
CA ALA A 372 -18.93 16.23 -28.72
C ALA A 372 -17.64 16.65 -29.45
N VAL A 373 -16.49 16.53 -28.76
CA VAL A 373 -15.14 16.85 -29.25
C VAL A 373 -14.15 15.86 -28.63
N GLU A 374 -12.95 15.75 -29.20
CA GLU A 374 -11.85 15.05 -28.54
C GLU A 374 -11.59 15.68 -27.17
N CYS A 375 -11.47 14.84 -26.14
CA CYS A 375 -11.30 15.29 -24.77
C CYS A 375 -10.40 14.34 -24.00
N GLN A 376 -9.98 14.78 -22.80
CA GLN A 376 -9.26 13.96 -21.84
C GLN A 376 -10.19 13.53 -20.72
N LEU A 377 -10.12 12.25 -20.35
CA LEU A 377 -10.78 11.64 -19.19
C LEU A 377 -9.78 11.44 -18.07
#